data_AF-A0A3Q7FEU1-F1
#
_entry.id   AF-A0A3Q7FEU1-F1
#
_cell.length_a   1.000
_cell.length_b   1.000
_cell.length_c   1.000
_cell.angle_alpha   90.00
_cell.angle_beta   90.00
_cell.angle_gamma   90.00
#
_symmetry.space_group_name_H-M   'P 1'
#
loop_
_entity.id
_entity.type
_entity.pdbx_description
1 polymer ?
#
loop_
_entity_poly.entity_id
_entity_poly.type
_entity_poly.pdbx_seq_one_letter_code
_entity_poly.pdbx_strand_id
1 'polypeptide(L)' 'MAQMKVVMKVLTMSDEKTKQKAIEAAADILGVDSIAADLKEQKLTVIGEMDAVAVVKKLKKAVGKRK' A
#
# COMPACT_ATOMS: atom_id res chain seq x y z
N MET A 1 19.48 10.00 2.63
CA MET A 1 18.16 9.40 2.82
C MET A 1 17.53 9.20 1.44
N ALA A 2 17.53 7.98 0.91
CA ALA A 2 17.04 7.68 -0.43
C ALA A 2 15.61 7.15 -0.32
N GLN A 3 14.64 8.00 -0.67
CA GLN A 3 13.24 7.63 -0.66
C GLN A 3 12.96 6.64 -1.80
N MET A 4 12.49 5.44 -1.48
CA MET A 4 12.05 4.45 -2.46
C MET A 4 10.59 4.68 -2.81
N LYS A 5 10.31 4.75 -4.12
CA LYS A 5 8.94 4.80 -4.65
C LYS A 5 8.54 3.40 -5.14
N VAL A 6 7.52 2.84 -4.52
CA VAL A 6 6.96 1.53 -4.85
C VAL A 6 5.57 1.73 -5.42
N VAL A 7 5.36 1.35 -6.68
CA VAL A 7 4.03 1.37 -7.32
C VAL A 7 3.55 -0.06 -7.45
N MET A 8 2.39 -0.35 -6.87
CA MET A 8 1.75 -1.65 -6.89
C MET A 8 0.37 -1.54 -7.52
N LYS A 9 -0.03 -2.54 -8.31
CA LYS A 9 -1.41 -2.66 -8.78
C LYS A 9 -2.18 -3.58 -7.84
N VAL A 10 -3.22 -3.05 -7.19
CA VAL A 10 -4.05 -3.76 -6.24
C VAL A 10 -5.43 -3.94 -6.86
N LEU A 11 -5.62 -5.05 -7.58
CA LEU A 11 -6.85 -5.36 -8.32
C LEU A 11 -8.09 -5.54 -7.42
N THR A 12 -7.91 -5.66 -6.11
CA THR A 12 -8.98 -5.76 -5.11
C THR A 12 -9.52 -4.42 -4.64
N MET A 13 -9.03 -3.30 -5.20
CA MET A 13 -9.55 -1.94 -5.01
C MET A 13 -10.84 -1.75 -5.82
N SER A 14 -11.87 -2.54 -5.50
CA SER A 14 -13.19 -2.42 -6.14
C SER A 14 -14.11 -1.48 -5.37
N ASP A 15 -13.83 -1.25 -4.08
CA ASP A 15 -14.66 -0.46 -3.17
C ASP A 15 -13.82 0.57 -2.40
N GLU A 16 -14.45 1.66 -1.99
CA GLU A 16 -13.81 2.69 -1.16
C GLU A 16 -13.38 2.14 0.20
N LYS A 17 -14.12 1.17 0.75
CA LYS A 17 -13.74 0.43 1.97
C LYS A 17 -12.43 -0.33 1.82
N THR A 18 -12.19 -0.97 0.68
CA THR A 18 -10.94 -1.70 0.42
C THR A 18 -9.79 -0.73 0.17
N LYS A 19 -10.05 0.42 -0.46
CA LYS A 19 -9.06 1.52 -0.56
C LYS A 19 -8.62 2.01 0.80
N GLN A 20 -9.56 2.32 1.67
CA GLN A 20 -9.26 2.86 2.99
C GLN A 20 -8.45 1.85 3.81
N LYS A 21 -8.85 0.57 3.83
CA LYS A 21 -8.08 -0.51 4.47
C LYS A 21 -6.66 -0.65 3.90
N ALA A 22 -6.48 -0.48 2.60
CA ALA A 22 -5.17 -0.60 1.98
C ALA A 22 -4.26 0.60 2.28
N ILE A 23 -4.81 1.81 2.36
CA ILE A 23 -4.07 2.99 2.81
C ILE A 23 -3.70 2.83 4.29
N GLU A 24 -4.63 2.42 5.14
CA GLU A 24 -4.41 2.23 6.58
C GLU A 24 -3.35 1.15 6.83
N ALA A 25 -3.42 0.04 6.10
CA ALA A 25 -2.42 -1.02 6.12
C ALA A 25 -1.05 -0.58 5.60
N ALA A 26 -1.01 0.36 4.64
CA ALA A 26 0.24 0.94 4.16
C ALA A 26 0.81 1.94 5.19
N ALA A 27 -0.04 2.71 5.87
CA ALA A 27 0.34 3.67 6.90
C ALA A 27 0.89 2.98 8.16
N ASP A 28 0.42 1.76 8.46
CA ASP A 28 0.95 0.91 9.52
C ASP A 28 2.39 0.40 9.23
N ILE A 29 2.90 0.59 8.01
CA ILE A 29 4.24 0.14 7.65
C ILE A 29 5.26 1.20 8.07
N LEU A 30 6.15 0.81 8.99
CA LEU A 30 7.30 1.61 9.42
C LEU A 30 8.17 2.01 8.22
N GLY A 31 8.43 3.32 8.08
CA GLY A 31 9.25 3.90 7.03
C GLY A 31 8.47 4.48 5.84
N VAL A 32 7.13 4.46 5.89
CA VAL A 32 6.31 5.14 4.88
C VAL A 32 6.27 6.63 5.16
N ASP A 33 6.57 7.42 4.14
CA ASP A 33 6.49 8.87 4.18
C ASP A 33 5.21 9.37 3.50
N SER A 34 4.79 8.71 2.42
CA SER A 34 3.59 9.06 1.66
C SER A 34 2.92 7.85 1.00
N ILE A 35 1.59 7.89 0.92
CA ILE A 35 0.76 6.84 0.32
C ILE A 35 -0.23 7.51 -0.62
N ALA A 36 -0.30 7.01 -1.85
CA ALA A 36 -1.33 7.38 -2.80
C ALA A 36 -2.05 6.12 -3.28
N ALA A 37 -3.37 6.11 -3.22
CA ALA A 37 -4.17 5.01 -3.76
C ALA A 37 -5.18 5.56 -4.76
N ASP A 38 -5.13 5.01 -5.97
CA ASP A 38 -5.99 5.35 -7.09
C ASP A 38 -6.97 4.21 -7.36
N LEU A 39 -8.27 4.49 -7.19
CA LEU A 39 -9.36 3.54 -7.45
C LEU A 39 -9.62 3.36 -8.95
N LYS A 40 -9.41 4.41 -9.76
CA LYS A 40 -9.66 4.35 -11.21
C LYS A 40 -8.66 3.44 -11.90
N GLU A 41 -7.39 3.54 -11.51
CA GLU A 41 -6.32 2.69 -12.04
C GLU A 41 -6.04 1.44 -11.20
N GLN A 42 -6.71 1.30 -10.05
CA GLN A 42 -6.46 0.26 -9.04
C GLN A 42 -4.97 0.18 -8.66
N LYS A 43 -4.34 1.33 -8.47
CA LYS A 43 -2.92 1.48 -8.16
C LYS A 43 -2.72 1.98 -6.74
N LEU A 44 -1.74 1.44 -6.04
CA LEU A 44 -1.29 1.89 -4.73
C LEU A 44 0.20 2.23 -4.83
N THR A 45 0.52 3.48 -4.62
CA THR A 45 1.88 4.02 -4.59
C THR A 45 2.26 4.30 -3.15
N VAL A 46 3.40 3.76 -2.73
CA VAL A 46 3.98 3.99 -1.42
C VAL A 46 5.35 4.63 -1.64
N ILE A 47 5.61 5.71 -0.92
CA ILE A 47 6.87 6.45 -0.95
C ILE A 47 7.41 6.43 0.47
N GLY A 48 8.65 6.00 0.64
CA GLY A 48 9.27 5.90 1.95
C GLY A 48 10.67 5.34 1.91
N GLU A 49 11.38 5.42 3.03
CA GLU A 49 12.70 4.80 3.19
C GLU A 49 12.51 3.39 3.76
N MET A 50 12.21 2.44 2.87
CA MET A 50 11.81 1.09 3.24
C MET A 50 12.08 0.07 2.13
N ASP A 51 12.21 -1.20 2.53
CA ASP A 51 12.43 -2.30 1.61
C ASP A 51 11.14 -2.67 0.87
N ALA A 52 11.08 -2.36 -0.42
CA ALA A 52 9.91 -2.57 -1.26
C ALA A 52 9.34 -3.99 -1.18
N VAL A 53 10.19 -5.01 -1.13
CA VAL A 53 9.76 -6.42 -1.08
C VAL A 53 9.14 -6.75 0.28
N ALA A 54 9.72 -6.25 1.37
CA ALA A 54 9.17 -6.42 2.70
C ALA A 54 7.81 -5.71 2.85
N VAL A 55 7.69 -4.51 2.29
CA VAL A 55 6.48 -3.69 2.26
C VAL A 55 5.38 -4.41 1.51
N VAL A 56 5.63 -4.86 0.29
CA VAL A 56 4.70 -5.66 -0.51
C VAL A 56 4.21 -6.87 0.28
N LYS A 57 5.13 -7.61 0.90
CA LYS A 57 4.82 -8.84 1.65
C LYS A 57 3.95 -8.56 2.88
N LYS A 58 4.20 -7.44 3.57
CA LYS A 58 3.45 -7.03 4.76
C LYS A 58 2.09 -6.44 4.40
N LEU A 59 2.05 -5.57 3.40
CA LEU A 59 0.84 -4.96 2.86
C LEU A 59 -0.10 -6.03 2.26
N LYS A 60 0.42 -7.01 1.50
CA LYS A 60 -0.38 -8.14 0.99
C LYS A 60 -0.98 -8.98 2.10
N LYS A 61 -0.26 -9.19 3.22
CA LYS A 61 -0.80 -9.88 4.41
C LYS A 61 -1.87 -9.06 5.12
N ALA A 62 -1.70 -7.75 5.23
CA ALA A 62 -2.64 -6.87 5.89
C ALA A 62 -3.95 -6.69 5.09
N VAL A 63 -3.83 -6.43 3.77
CA VAL A 63 -4.99 -6.30 2.86
C VAL A 63 -5.66 -7.66 2.61
N GLY A 64 -4.91 -8.76 2.64
CA GLY A 64 -5.43 -10.13 2.52
C GLY A 64 -6.10 -10.68 3.78
N LYS A 65 -5.90 -10.07 4.96
CA LYS A 65 -6.65 -10.40 6.18
C LYS A 65 -8.06 -9.80 6.09
N ARG A 66 -8.93 -10.46 5.32
CA ARG A 66 -10.36 -10.45 5.63
C ARG A 66 -10.52 -11.24 6.95
N LYS A 67 -10.53 -10.54 8.07
CA LYS A 67 -11.31 -10.96 9.24
C LYS A 67 -12.58 -10.13 9.26
#